data_AF-H0U0I9-F1
#
_entry.id   AF-H0U0I9-F1
#
_cell.length_a   1.000
_cell.length_b   1.000
_cell.length_c   1.000
_cell.angle_alpha   90.00
_cell.angle_beta   90.00
_cell.angle_gamma   90.00
#
_symmetry.space_group_name_H-M   'P 1'
#
loop_
_entity.id
_entity.type
_entity.pdbx_description
1 polymer ?
#
loop_
_entity_poly.entity_id
_entity_poly.type
_entity_poly.pdbx_seq_one_letter_code
_entity_poly.pdbx_strand_id
1 'polypeptide(L)'
;MEVRDINGSALPDYCGDFLDLRLPVDHSRLAQSLLQMIRDDGGHLAAWSVHFLREGEEIGSWSFKHELAEIAVREARQQTPPAAA
;
A
#
# COMPACT_ATOMS: atom_id res chain seq x y z
N MET A 1 4.62 -6.36 10.98
CA MET A 1 3.88 -5.87 9.79
C MET A 1 2.43 -6.32 9.91
N GLU A 2 1.47 -5.50 9.51
CA GLU A 2 0.06 -5.86 9.48
C GLU A 2 -0.53 -5.66 8.09
N VAL A 3 -1.30 -6.63 7.62
CA VAL A 3 -2.11 -6.50 6.41
C VAL A 3 -3.56 -6.52 6.82
N ARG A 4 -4.36 -5.60 6.30
CA ARG A 4 -5.77 -5.45 6.68
C ARG A 4 -6.68 -5.58 5.47
N ASP A 5 -7.89 -6.06 5.73
CA ASP A 5 -8.95 -6.12 4.75
C ASP A 5 -9.67 -4.78 4.57
N ILE A 6 -10.66 -4.74 3.67
CA ILE A 6 -11.47 -3.55 3.42
C ILE A 6 -12.23 -3.03 4.65
N ASN A 7 -12.50 -3.91 5.62
CA ASN A 7 -13.17 -3.57 6.87
C ASN A 7 -12.17 -3.15 7.97
N GLY A 8 -10.86 -3.17 7.68
CA GLY A 8 -9.80 -2.89 8.64
C GLY A 8 -9.44 -4.08 9.53
N SER A 9 -9.96 -5.28 9.25
CA SER A 9 -9.62 -6.49 9.99
C SER A 9 -8.26 -7.01 9.57
N ALA A 10 -7.41 -7.39 10.52
CA ALA A 10 -6.10 -7.95 10.22
C ALA A 10 -6.23 -9.32 9.53
N LEU A 11 -5.42 -9.53 8.48
CA LEU A 11 -5.27 -10.81 7.78
C LEU A 11 -4.06 -11.54 8.37
N PRO A 12 -4.27 -12.55 9.23
CA PRO A 12 -3.21 -13.16 10.03
C PRO A 12 -2.17 -13.89 9.18
N ASP A 13 -2.55 -14.41 8.01
CA ASP A 13 -1.65 -15.14 7.09
C ASP A 13 -0.52 -14.26 6.53
N TYR A 14 -0.70 -12.94 6.56
CA TYR A 14 0.27 -11.96 6.08
C TYR A 14 0.90 -11.14 7.21
N CYS A 15 0.54 -11.39 8.47
CA CYS A 15 1.17 -10.76 9.60
C CYS A 15 2.50 -11.49 9.90
N GLY A 16 3.62 -10.78 9.77
CA GLY A 16 4.94 -11.38 10.04
C GLY A 16 6.04 -10.36 10.30
N ASP A 17 7.14 -10.88 10.85
CA ASP A 17 8.39 -10.16 11.15
C ASP A 17 9.42 -10.29 10.01
N PHE A 18 8.98 -10.69 8.81
CA PHE A 18 9.87 -11.04 7.70
C PHE A 18 10.68 -9.85 7.17
N LEU A 19 10.25 -8.62 7.48
CA LEU A 19 10.92 -7.40 7.08
C LEU A 19 11.67 -6.78 8.26
N ASP A 20 12.99 -6.58 8.08
CA ASP A 20 13.75 -5.71 8.95
C ASP A 20 13.34 -4.26 8.71
N LEU A 21 12.41 -3.79 9.55
CA LEU A 21 11.90 -2.44 9.47
C LEU A 21 12.96 -1.39 9.79
N ARG A 22 14.12 -1.75 10.36
CA ARG A 22 15.19 -0.83 10.76
C ARG A 22 15.95 -0.22 9.57
N LEU A 23 15.78 -0.78 8.38
CA LEU A 23 16.42 -0.27 7.18
C LEU A 23 15.91 1.15 6.84
N PRO A 24 16.81 2.06 6.41
CA PRO A 24 16.46 3.42 6.02
C PRO A 24 15.89 3.44 4.59
N VAL A 25 14.74 2.79 4.41
CA VAL A 25 14.01 2.71 3.15
C VAL A 25 12.71 3.51 3.24
N ASP A 26 12.11 3.81 2.09
CA ASP A 26 10.76 4.37 2.05
C ASP A 26 9.73 3.27 2.37
N HIS A 27 9.30 3.23 3.64
CA HIS A 27 8.35 2.22 4.13
C HIS A 27 6.98 2.31 3.44
N SER A 28 6.55 3.48 2.97
CA SER A 28 5.29 3.63 2.23
C SER A 28 5.40 3.01 0.84
N ARG A 29 6.51 3.25 0.13
CA ARG A 29 6.81 2.61 -1.17
C ARG A 29 6.92 1.08 -1.06
N LEU A 30 7.51 0.63 0.05
CA LEU A 30 7.62 -0.78 0.36
C LEU A 30 6.25 -1.42 0.65
N ALA A 31 5.40 -0.73 1.42
CA ALA A 31 4.04 -1.15 1.71
C ALA A 31 3.20 -1.23 0.41
N GLN A 32 3.40 -0.28 -0.50
CA GLN A 32 2.80 -0.32 -1.84
C GLN A 32 3.21 -1.59 -2.60
N SER A 33 4.51 -1.84 -2.70
CA SER A 33 5.05 -2.97 -3.47
C SER A 33 4.56 -4.31 -2.90
N LEU A 34 4.46 -4.43 -1.58
CA LEU A 34 3.91 -5.60 -0.91
C LEU A 34 2.41 -5.76 -1.13
N LEU A 35 1.63 -4.67 -1.05
CA LEU A 35 0.20 -4.74 -1.31
C LEU A 35 -0.08 -5.21 -2.74
N GLN A 36 0.69 -4.76 -3.71
CA GLN A 36 0.61 -5.22 -5.10
C GLN A 36 0.96 -6.71 -5.20
N MET A 37 2.09 -7.13 -4.63
CA MET A 37 2.52 -8.53 -4.64
C MET A 37 1.48 -9.46 -4.00
N ILE A 38 0.94 -9.12 -2.83
CA ILE A 38 -0.08 -9.93 -2.13
C ILE A 38 -1.34 -10.10 -2.99
N ARG A 39 -1.72 -9.03 -3.71
CA ARG A 39 -2.91 -9.05 -4.55
C ARG A 39 -2.69 -9.78 -5.87
N ASP A 40 -1.48 -9.72 -6.42
CA ASP A 40 -1.09 -10.38 -7.68
C ASP A 40 -0.80 -11.89 -7.50
N ASP A 41 -0.22 -12.32 -6.37
CA ASP A 41 0.33 -13.68 -6.20
C ASP A 41 -0.72 -14.78 -5.97
N GLY A 42 -1.96 -14.45 -5.56
CA GLY A 42 -2.91 -15.51 -5.19
C GLY A 42 -4.39 -15.16 -5.06
N GLY A 43 -4.84 -13.99 -5.52
CA GLY A 43 -6.28 -13.66 -5.49
C GLY A 43 -6.83 -13.29 -4.12
N HIS A 44 -5.97 -12.93 -3.15
CA HIS A 44 -6.40 -12.27 -1.92
C HIS A 44 -6.79 -10.81 -2.21
N LEU A 45 -7.86 -10.63 -2.99
CA LEU A 45 -8.57 -9.36 -3.19
C LEU A 45 -9.04 -8.77 -1.85
N ALA A 46 -9.07 -9.58 -0.79
CA ALA A 46 -9.32 -9.15 0.56
C ALA A 46 -8.23 -8.22 1.09
N ALA A 47 -6.96 -8.33 0.66
CA ALA A 47 -5.89 -7.45 1.12
C ALA A 47 -6.12 -6.02 0.60
N TRP A 48 -6.39 -5.10 1.52
CA TRP A 48 -6.77 -3.73 1.22
C TRP A 48 -5.71 -2.72 1.64
N SER A 49 -4.99 -2.98 2.73
CA SER A 49 -3.90 -2.11 3.15
C SER A 49 -2.78 -2.88 3.85
N VAL A 50 -1.57 -2.35 3.76
CA VAL A 50 -0.38 -2.83 4.46
C VAL A 50 0.11 -1.70 5.36
N HIS A 51 0.38 -2.05 6.61
CA HIS A 51 0.83 -1.15 7.66
C HIS A 51 2.13 -1.69 8.27
N PHE A 52 3.14 -0.84 8.33
CA PHE A 52 4.37 -1.11 9.04
C PHE A 52 4.38 -0.42 10.38
N LEU A 53 4.49 -1.22 11.44
CA LEU A 53 4.54 -0.78 12.81
C LEU A 53 5.92 -1.09 13.38
N ARG A 54 6.56 -0.11 14.01
CA ARG A 54 7.77 -0.28 14.80
C ARG A 54 7.50 0.23 16.21
N GLU A 55 7.71 -0.61 17.22
CA GLU A 55 7.47 -0.25 18.63
C GLU A 55 6.03 0.27 18.89
N GLY A 56 5.07 -0.16 18.06
CA GLY A 56 3.67 0.27 18.12
C GLY A 56 3.36 1.54 17.31
N GLU A 57 4.35 2.21 16.74
CA GLU A 57 4.17 3.39 15.89
C GLU A 57 4.13 3.03 14.40
N GLU A 58 3.20 3.62 13.65
CA GLU A 58 3.15 3.45 12.19
C GLU A 58 4.27 4.26 11.54
N ILE A 59 5.19 3.56 10.89
CA ILE A 59 6.33 4.15 10.18
C ILE A 59 6.12 4.25 8.67
N GLY A 60 5.08 3.59 8.15
CA GLY A 60 4.69 3.65 6.75
C GLY A 60 3.50 2.75 6.47
N SER A 61 2.65 3.19 5.55
CA SER A 61 1.46 2.45 5.15
C SER A 61 1.10 2.71 3.71
N TRP A 62 0.40 1.75 3.11
CA TRP A 62 -0.21 1.90 1.79
C TRP A 62 -1.56 1.20 1.77
N SER A 63 -2.53 1.83 1.11
CA SER A 63 -3.86 1.26 0.95
C SER A 63 -4.26 1.27 -0.51
N PHE A 64 -5.11 0.33 -0.89
CA PHE A 64 -5.63 0.25 -2.24
C PHE A 64 -6.48 1.49 -2.59
N LYS A 65 -7.15 2.09 -1.61
CA LYS A 65 -7.81 3.38 -1.78
C LYS A 65 -6.84 4.49 -2.17
N HIS A 66 -5.66 4.54 -1.55
CA HIS A 66 -4.60 5.49 -1.90
C HIS A 66 -4.09 5.21 -3.32
N GLU A 67 -3.85 3.95 -3.66
CA GLU A 67 -3.44 3.55 -5.02
C GLU A 67 -4.43 4.01 -6.09
N LEU A 68 -5.73 3.78 -5.90
CA LEU A 68 -6.77 4.22 -6.82
C LEU A 68 -6.81 5.74 -6.97
N ALA A 69 -6.61 6.49 -5.88
CA ALA A 69 -6.57 7.94 -5.92
C ALA A 69 -5.35 8.46 -6.70
N GLU A 70 -4.17 7.88 -6.49
CA GLU A 70 -2.95 8.22 -7.22
C GLU A 70 -3.07 7.92 -8.72
N ILE A 71 -3.68 6.79 -9.08
CA ILE A 71 -3.95 6.43 -10.49
C ILE A 71 -4.92 7.45 -11.10
N ALA A 72 -6.03 7.74 -10.43
CA ALA A 72 -7.02 8.71 -10.92
C ALA A 72 -6.41 10.11 -11.10
N VAL A 73 -5.52 10.55 -10.19
CA VAL A 73 -4.81 11.83 -10.32
C VAL A 73 -3.85 11.82 -11.51
N ARG A 74 -3.14 10.72 -11.74
CA ARG A 74 -2.24 10.58 -12.91
C ARG A 74 -3.01 10.60 -14.22
N GLU A 75 -4.12 9.88 -14.29
CA GLU A 75 -5.01 9.87 -15.46
C GLU A 75 -5.62 11.25 -15.71
N ALA A 76 -6.10 11.93 -14.67
CA ALA A 76 -6.63 13.29 -14.77
C ALA A 76 -5.57 14.29 -15.29
N ARG A 77 -4.31 14.17 -14.86
CA ARG A 77 -3.21 15.02 -15.35
C ARG A 77 -2.86 14.76 -16.81
N GLN A 78 -3.07 13.56 -17.32
CA GLN A 78 -2.83 13.20 -18.72
C GLN A 78 -3.97 13.67 -19.64
N GLN A 79 -5.16 13.89 -19.11
CA GLN A 79 -6.33 14.33 -19.87
C GLN A 79 -6.45 15.84 -20.02
N THR A 80 -5.65 16.64 -19.31
CA THR A 80 -5.61 18.10 -19.52
C THR A 80 -4.78 18.40 -20.77
N PRO A 81 -5.38 18.87 -21.89
CA PRO A 81 -4.57 19.35 -23.00
C PRO A 81 -3.73 20.54 -22.51
N PRO A 82 -2.48 20.71 -22.98
CA PRO A 82 -1.75 21.94 -22.70
C PRO A 82 -2.61 23.10 -23.20
N ALA A 83 -2.97 24.02 -22.28
CA ALA A 83 -3.60 25.26 -22.65
C ALA A 83 -2.64 25.96 -23.63
N ALA A 84 -3.04 26.01 -24.91
CA ALA A 84 -2.30 26.75 -25.93
C ALA A 84 -2.21 28.21 -25.48
N ALA A 85 -0.98 28.67 -25.29
CA ALA A 85 -0.64 30.06 -24.97
C ALA A 85 -0.67 30.94 -26.23
#